data_AF-A0A9D6HQ95-F1
#
_entry.id   AF-A0A9D6HQ95-F1
#
_cell.length_a   1.000
_cell.length_b   1.000
_cell.length_c   1.000
_cell.angle_alpha   90.00
_cell.angle_beta   90.00
_cell.angle_gamma   90.00
#
_symmetry.space_group_name_H-M   'P 1'
#
loop_
_entity.id
_entity.type
_entity.pdbx_description
1 polymer ?
#
loop_
_entity_poly.entity_id
_entity_poly.type
_entity_poly.pdbx_seq_one_letter_code
_entity_poly.pdbx_strand_id
1 'polypeptide(L)'
;MDSNKVSNRPSWEEFWFNLALFYSTRGTCDRLKAACLLVDKNNRLIGAGYNGSLPGHPHCDEVGHLMVDGHCLRTLHAEVNAIMHSVGDLEGATAYVLGTPCIDCVKKLLAKKIGKIVFTRDYDNKSRGGEYIFELAKLSGVEIYKSEIDFENVFQKNIGILKNPGGALFKEAPQAGYSTAPCQAVLASAANSAIRVQKMNPEAKLPSFAYEGDAGMDLFSCEDCKIEPLGKETIGTGLKIAVPAGFAGFVWDKSGLALNHSLTTLAGVLDSGYRGELKVILMNLGKEPYGVKKGQKIAQLVIKKIEKPEIIEDNLDETERGEKGFGSSGLI
;
A
#
# COMPACT_ATOMS: atom_id res chain seq x y z
N MET A 1 -3.18 -42.62 14.39
CA MET A 1 -3.80 -41.38 13.87
C MET A 1 -4.97 -41.07 14.79
N ASP A 2 -4.79 -40.15 15.73
CA ASP A 2 -5.86 -39.77 16.66
C ASP A 2 -6.96 -39.03 15.91
N SER A 3 -8.10 -39.69 15.75
CA SER A 3 -9.26 -39.25 14.96
C SER A 3 -10.20 -38.30 15.72
N ASN A 4 -9.75 -37.65 16.80
CA ASN A 4 -10.59 -36.76 17.63
C ASN A 4 -9.93 -35.39 17.94
N LYS A 5 -9.24 -34.77 16.98
CA LYS A 5 -8.90 -33.34 17.11
C LYS A 5 -10.12 -32.49 16.76
N VAL A 6 -10.94 -32.18 17.77
CA VAL A 6 -11.95 -31.12 17.67
C VAL A 6 -11.22 -29.80 17.47
N SER A 7 -11.49 -29.11 16.36
CA SER A 7 -10.88 -27.82 16.05
C SER A 7 -11.31 -26.79 17.09
N ASN A 8 -10.36 -26.21 17.81
CA ASN A 8 -10.63 -25.13 18.77
C ASN A 8 -10.83 -23.76 18.09
N ARG A 9 -10.97 -23.73 16.76
CA ARG A 9 -11.16 -22.50 15.98
C ARG A 9 -12.56 -21.93 16.23
N PRO A 10 -12.72 -20.60 16.38
CA PRO A 10 -14.03 -19.98 16.35
C PRO A 10 -14.76 -20.28 15.03
N SER A 11 -16.08 -20.40 15.09
CA SER A 11 -16.89 -20.40 13.86
C SER A 11 -16.73 -19.06 13.14
N TRP A 12 -17.07 -18.99 11.85
CA TRP A 12 -17.02 -17.73 11.13
C TRP A 12 -17.92 -16.66 11.77
N GLU A 13 -19.11 -17.05 12.21
CA GLU A 13 -20.03 -16.14 12.90
C GLU A 13 -19.44 -15.65 14.23
N GLU A 14 -18.86 -16.55 15.05
CA GLU A 14 -18.16 -16.18 16.28
C GLU A 14 -17.01 -15.20 16.01
N PHE A 15 -16.21 -15.45 14.97
CA PHE A 15 -15.08 -14.62 14.58
C PHE A 15 -15.53 -13.22 14.15
N TRP A 16 -16.49 -13.13 13.23
CA TRP A 16 -16.95 -11.85 12.68
C TRP A 16 -17.68 -11.01 13.72
N PHE A 17 -18.50 -11.60 14.58
CA PHE A 17 -19.14 -10.84 15.66
C PHE A 17 -18.16 -10.42 16.74
N ASN A 18 -17.14 -11.23 17.07
CA ASN A 18 -16.09 -10.76 17.98
C ASN A 18 -15.36 -9.54 17.39
N LEU A 19 -15.02 -9.57 16.10
CA LEU A 19 -14.42 -8.42 15.42
C LEU A 19 -15.37 -7.22 15.40
N ALA A 20 -16.66 -7.42 15.08
CA ALA A 20 -17.66 -6.35 15.07
C ALA A 20 -17.83 -5.71 16.46
N LEU A 21 -17.80 -6.51 17.52
CA LEU A 21 -17.87 -6.03 18.90
C LEU A 21 -16.71 -5.09 19.22
N PHE A 22 -15.47 -5.48 18.92
CA PHE A 22 -14.32 -4.59 19.09
C PHE A 22 -14.38 -3.37 18.17
N TYR A 23 -14.82 -3.53 16.92
CA TYR A 23 -14.96 -2.43 15.98
C TYR A 23 -15.95 -1.36 16.49
N SER A 24 -17.02 -1.78 17.17
CA SER A 24 -18.01 -0.88 17.76
C SER A 24 -17.46 0.04 18.85
N THR A 25 -16.32 -0.31 19.48
CA THR A 25 -15.68 0.51 20.51
C THR A 25 -15.14 1.84 19.96
N ARG A 26 -14.98 1.95 18.63
CA ARG A 26 -14.62 3.18 17.93
C ARG A 26 -15.80 4.17 17.80
N GLY A 27 -17.03 3.71 17.94
CA GLY A 27 -18.21 4.57 17.84
C GLY A 27 -18.26 5.57 18.98
N THR A 28 -18.59 6.82 18.69
CA THR A 28 -18.56 7.93 19.67
C THR A 28 -19.91 8.19 20.32
N CYS A 29 -21.01 7.68 19.77
CA CYS A 29 -22.31 7.72 20.45
C CYS A 29 -22.30 6.72 21.62
N ASP A 30 -22.64 7.13 22.83
CA ASP A 30 -22.78 6.27 24.01
C ASP A 30 -24.20 5.69 24.16
N ARG A 31 -25.21 6.29 23.53
CA ARG A 31 -26.57 5.74 23.42
C ARG A 31 -26.60 4.37 22.76
N LEU A 32 -25.70 4.13 21.82
CA LEU A 32 -25.58 2.89 21.08
C LEU A 32 -24.16 2.75 20.51
N LYS A 33 -23.44 1.69 20.89
CA LYS A 33 -22.21 1.27 20.22
C LYS A 33 -22.58 0.23 19.17
N ALA A 34 -22.66 0.64 17.90
CA ALA A 34 -23.04 -0.20 16.79
C ALA A 34 -21.85 -0.45 15.86
N ALA A 35 -21.82 -1.63 15.25
CA ALA A 35 -20.91 -1.98 14.18
C ALA A 35 -21.61 -2.84 13.14
N CYS A 36 -21.14 -2.74 11.90
CA CYS A 36 -21.53 -3.59 10.78
C CYS A 36 -20.28 -3.99 10.01
N LEU A 37 -20.11 -5.29 9.79
CA LEU A 37 -19.07 -5.85 8.92
C LEU A 37 -19.72 -6.51 7.70
N LEU A 38 -19.19 -6.24 6.52
CA LEU A 38 -19.59 -6.84 5.25
C LEU A 38 -18.51 -7.82 4.82
N VAL A 39 -18.92 -9.08 4.62
CA VAL A 39 -18.01 -10.19 4.35
C VAL A 39 -18.42 -10.88 3.06
N ASP A 40 -17.49 -11.04 2.12
CA ASP A 40 -17.75 -11.70 0.84
C ASP A 40 -17.99 -13.22 0.98
N LYS A 41 -18.40 -13.86 -0.12
CA LYS A 41 -18.61 -15.32 -0.19
C LYS A 41 -17.35 -16.16 0.11
N ASN A 42 -16.17 -15.55 0.11
CA ASN A 42 -14.89 -16.20 0.39
C ASN A 42 -14.41 -15.94 1.83
N ASN A 43 -15.26 -15.39 2.71
CA ASN A 43 -14.92 -14.99 4.07
C ASN A 43 -13.82 -13.91 4.13
N ARG A 44 -13.88 -12.91 3.24
CA ARG A 44 -13.01 -11.73 3.25
C ARG A 44 -13.80 -10.52 3.70
N LEU A 45 -13.23 -9.75 4.64
CA LEU A 45 -13.80 -8.47 5.04
C LEU A 45 -13.68 -7.49 3.88
N ILE A 46 -14.82 -7.06 3.34
CA ILE A 46 -14.90 -6.13 2.21
C ILE A 46 -15.49 -4.78 2.60
N GLY A 47 -16.13 -4.66 3.77
CA GLY A 47 -16.61 -3.38 4.29
C GLY A 47 -16.75 -3.43 5.80
N ALA A 48 -16.54 -2.30 6.47
CA ALA A 48 -16.67 -2.20 7.91
C ALA A 48 -17.12 -0.79 8.28
N GLY A 49 -18.03 -0.70 9.26
CA GLY A 49 -18.53 0.57 9.75
C GLY A 49 -18.92 0.47 11.22
N TYR A 50 -18.74 1.58 11.93
CA TYR A 50 -19.31 1.83 13.25
C TYR A 50 -20.11 3.13 13.19
N ASN A 51 -20.97 3.37 14.17
CA ASN A 51 -21.73 4.62 14.20
C ASN A 51 -20.84 5.81 14.59
N GLY A 52 -20.82 6.85 13.77
CA GLY A 52 -19.91 7.99 13.95
C GLY A 52 -20.29 9.19 13.09
N SER A 53 -19.76 10.37 13.45
CA SER A 53 -19.96 11.61 12.68
C SER A 53 -19.24 11.56 11.33
N LEU A 54 -19.59 12.48 10.44
CA LEU A 54 -18.86 12.69 9.20
C LEU A 54 -17.37 13.03 9.48
N PRO A 55 -16.45 12.64 8.58
CA PRO A 55 -15.04 13.04 8.70
C PRO A 55 -14.88 14.55 8.86
N GLY A 56 -14.14 14.97 9.89
CA GLY A 56 -13.90 16.39 10.20
C GLY A 56 -15.05 17.09 10.95
N HIS A 57 -16.16 16.41 11.25
CA HIS A 57 -17.26 16.96 12.03
C HIS A 57 -17.16 16.57 13.51
N PRO A 58 -17.64 17.41 14.44
CA PRO A 58 -17.62 17.10 15.87
C PRO A 58 -18.35 15.80 16.23
N HIS A 59 -17.82 15.09 17.21
CA HIS A 59 -18.34 13.81 17.70
C HIS A 59 -19.27 13.95 18.92
N CYS A 60 -20.07 12.91 19.19
CA CYS A 60 -21.01 12.91 20.32
C CYS A 60 -20.29 13.02 21.68
N ASP A 61 -19.13 12.41 21.81
CA ASP A 61 -18.28 12.45 23.01
C ASP A 61 -17.51 13.76 23.16
N GLU A 62 -17.45 14.59 22.11
CA GLU A 62 -16.83 15.91 22.14
C GLU A 62 -17.83 17.03 22.44
N VAL A 63 -19.00 17.01 21.77
CA VAL A 63 -19.96 18.14 21.78
C VAL A 63 -21.39 17.73 22.14
N GLY A 64 -21.59 16.49 22.59
CA GLY A 64 -22.90 15.95 22.93
C GLY A 64 -23.75 15.56 21.72
N HIS A 65 -24.90 14.93 21.98
CA HIS A 65 -25.80 14.45 20.93
C HIS A 65 -26.61 15.57 20.28
N LEU A 66 -26.80 15.44 18.97
CA LEU A 66 -27.78 16.24 18.23
C LEU A 66 -29.11 15.48 18.19
N MET A 67 -29.99 15.71 19.15
CA MET A 67 -31.24 14.97 19.31
C MET A 67 -32.40 15.61 18.56
N VAL A 68 -33.08 14.84 17.72
CA VAL A 68 -34.34 15.20 17.05
C VAL A 68 -35.29 14.01 17.14
N ASP A 69 -36.49 14.22 17.66
CA ASP A 69 -37.55 13.20 17.85
C ASP A 69 -37.08 11.92 18.57
N GLY A 70 -36.13 12.05 19.50
CA GLY A 70 -35.57 10.91 20.24
C GLY A 70 -34.40 10.21 19.54
N HIS A 71 -33.90 10.74 18.41
CA HIS A 71 -32.79 10.18 17.64
C HIS A 71 -31.62 11.12 17.50
N CYS A 72 -30.41 10.56 17.54
CA CYS A 72 -29.19 11.32 17.33
C CYS A 72 -28.92 11.45 15.82
N LEU A 73 -29.00 12.67 15.29
CA LEU A 73 -28.69 12.98 13.88
C LEU A 73 -27.20 13.24 13.62
N ARG A 74 -26.38 13.28 14.67
CA ARG A 74 -24.95 13.58 14.54
C ARG A 74 -24.17 12.45 13.85
N THR A 75 -24.59 11.21 14.08
CA THR A 75 -23.85 10.02 13.65
C THR A 75 -24.56 9.31 12.51
N LEU A 76 -23.81 8.92 11.49
CA LEU A 76 -24.24 7.91 10.55
C LEU A 76 -24.31 6.54 11.24
N HIS A 77 -25.20 5.70 10.75
CA HIS A 77 -25.34 4.32 11.23
C HIS A 77 -24.20 3.44 10.73
N ALA A 78 -23.89 2.39 11.49
CA ALA A 78 -22.77 1.51 11.21
C ALA A 78 -22.88 0.83 9.85
N GLU A 79 -24.07 0.41 9.44
CA GLU A 79 -24.36 -0.23 8.15
C GLU A 79 -24.13 0.73 6.98
N VAL A 80 -24.51 2.00 7.16
CA VAL A 80 -24.29 3.03 6.12
C VAL A 80 -22.80 3.24 5.92
N ASN A 81 -22.05 3.39 7.02
CA ASN A 81 -20.59 3.53 6.96
C ASN A 81 -19.92 2.28 6.36
N ALA A 82 -20.40 1.08 6.69
CA ALA A 82 -19.86 -0.16 6.14
C ALA A 82 -20.05 -0.26 4.63
N ILE A 83 -21.19 0.17 4.10
CA ILE A 83 -21.46 0.25 2.65
C ILE A 83 -20.62 1.34 2.00
N MET A 84 -20.49 2.52 2.62
CA MET A 84 -19.74 3.64 2.06
C MET A 84 -18.24 3.36 1.96
N HIS A 85 -17.69 2.59 2.91
CA HIS A 85 -16.28 2.24 2.97
C HIS A 85 -15.97 0.85 2.42
N SER A 86 -16.93 0.20 1.74
CA SER A 86 -16.68 -1.11 1.16
C SER A 86 -15.74 -1.04 -0.03
N VAL A 87 -14.82 -1.98 -0.11
CA VAL A 87 -13.95 -2.23 -1.25
C VAL A 87 -14.42 -3.52 -1.94
N GLY A 88 -14.98 -3.38 -3.14
CA GLY A 88 -15.46 -4.51 -3.94
C GLY A 88 -16.98 -4.63 -4.05
N ASP A 89 -17.42 -5.70 -4.71
CA ASP A 89 -18.83 -6.00 -4.92
C ASP A 89 -19.46 -6.59 -3.64
N LEU A 90 -20.65 -6.10 -3.31
CA LEU A 90 -21.43 -6.51 -2.14
C LEU A 90 -22.48 -7.58 -2.48
N GLU A 91 -22.67 -7.91 -3.77
CA GLU A 91 -23.64 -8.91 -4.20
C GLU A 91 -23.37 -10.29 -3.56
N GLY A 92 -24.35 -10.81 -2.84
CA GLY A 92 -24.27 -12.08 -2.11
C GLY A 92 -23.44 -12.04 -0.82
N ALA A 93 -22.91 -10.89 -0.41
CA ALA A 93 -22.15 -10.77 0.83
C ALA A 93 -23.04 -10.96 2.08
N THR A 94 -22.41 -11.23 3.22
CA THR A 94 -23.06 -11.32 4.54
C THR A 94 -22.79 -10.03 5.33
N ALA A 95 -23.84 -9.43 5.86
CA ALA A 95 -23.78 -8.30 6.78
C ALA A 95 -23.91 -8.79 8.23
N TYR A 96 -22.84 -8.68 9.01
CA TYR A 96 -22.83 -8.94 10.45
C TYR A 96 -23.05 -7.62 11.21
N VAL A 97 -24.22 -7.46 11.83
CA VAL A 97 -24.64 -6.22 12.49
C VAL A 97 -24.77 -6.43 14.01
N LEU A 98 -24.13 -5.61 14.84
CA LEU A 98 -24.15 -5.82 16.30
C LEU A 98 -25.54 -5.55 16.96
N GLY A 99 -26.53 -5.13 16.19
CA GLY A 99 -27.91 -4.90 16.61
C GLY A 99 -28.87 -4.98 15.44
N THR A 100 -30.17 -5.04 15.70
CA THR A 100 -31.19 -5.03 14.64
C THR A 100 -31.06 -3.75 13.81
N PRO A 101 -30.76 -3.86 12.50
CA PRO A 101 -30.63 -2.69 11.63
C PRO A 101 -31.99 -1.98 11.50
N CYS A 102 -31.97 -0.65 11.37
CA CYS A 102 -33.21 0.07 11.06
C CYS A 102 -33.67 -0.20 9.61
N ILE A 103 -34.93 0.11 9.29
CA ILE A 103 -35.50 -0.09 7.95
C ILE A 103 -34.67 0.59 6.85
N ASP A 104 -34.12 1.77 7.11
CA ASP A 104 -33.32 2.51 6.14
C ASP A 104 -31.94 1.89 5.90
N CYS A 105 -31.37 1.24 6.89
CA CYS A 105 -30.13 0.46 6.75
C CYS A 105 -30.40 -0.81 5.95
N VAL A 106 -31.50 -1.53 6.26
CA VAL A 106 -31.90 -2.72 5.53
C VAL A 106 -32.14 -2.42 4.06
N LYS A 107 -32.92 -1.39 3.73
CA LYS A 107 -33.14 -0.99 2.32
C LYS A 107 -31.82 -0.75 1.55
N LYS A 108 -30.82 -0.13 2.19
CA LYS A 108 -29.52 0.11 1.56
C LYS A 108 -28.72 -1.18 1.37
N LEU A 109 -28.75 -2.10 2.34
CA LEU A 109 -28.12 -3.42 2.21
C LEU A 109 -28.78 -4.23 1.08
N LEU A 110 -30.11 -4.24 1.03
CA LEU A 110 -30.87 -4.92 -0.02
C LEU A 110 -30.61 -4.31 -1.41
N ALA A 111 -30.51 -2.98 -1.52
CA ALA A 111 -30.15 -2.32 -2.78
C ALA A 111 -28.75 -2.69 -3.28
N LYS A 112 -27.87 -3.14 -2.38
CA LYS A 112 -26.54 -3.69 -2.69
C LYS A 112 -26.55 -5.21 -2.91
N LYS A 113 -27.73 -5.84 -2.94
CA LYS A 113 -27.94 -7.28 -3.13
C LYS A 113 -27.18 -8.15 -2.12
N ILE A 114 -27.11 -7.70 -0.87
CA ILE A 114 -26.61 -8.51 0.25
C ILE A 114 -27.40 -9.82 0.33
N GLY A 115 -26.71 -10.95 0.47
CA GLY A 115 -27.35 -12.27 0.53
C GLY A 115 -27.83 -12.67 1.91
N LYS A 116 -27.18 -12.15 2.96
CA LYS A 116 -27.49 -12.50 4.36
C LYS A 116 -27.29 -11.32 5.30
N ILE A 117 -28.20 -11.14 6.25
CA ILE A 117 -28.12 -10.13 7.33
C ILE A 117 -28.23 -10.87 8.67
N VAL A 118 -27.19 -10.80 9.49
CA VAL A 118 -27.14 -11.45 10.80
C VAL A 118 -26.99 -10.39 11.88
N PHE A 119 -27.79 -10.45 12.94
CA PHE A 119 -27.70 -9.50 14.06
C PHE A 119 -27.75 -10.15 15.44
N THR A 120 -27.29 -9.47 16.50
CA THR A 120 -27.16 -10.11 17.84
C THR A 120 -28.07 -9.54 18.92
N ARG A 121 -28.63 -8.35 18.72
CA ARG A 121 -29.45 -7.67 19.75
C ARG A 121 -30.69 -7.07 19.13
N ASP A 122 -31.80 -7.14 19.86
CA ASP A 122 -33.04 -6.49 19.48
C ASP A 122 -32.99 -5.01 19.84
N TYR A 123 -33.23 -4.14 18.86
CA TYR A 123 -33.47 -2.71 19.09
C TYR A 123 -34.88 -2.35 18.65
N ASP A 124 -35.58 -1.55 19.45
CA ASP A 124 -36.96 -1.16 19.16
C ASP A 124 -37.01 -0.23 17.93
N ASN A 125 -37.41 -0.81 16.81
CA ASN A 125 -37.69 -0.12 15.56
C ASN A 125 -39.20 -0.11 15.25
N LYS A 126 -40.09 -0.54 16.17
CA LYS A 126 -41.51 -0.76 15.89
C LYS A 126 -42.22 0.51 15.43
N SER A 127 -41.95 1.63 16.09
CA SER A 127 -42.48 2.95 15.75
C SER A 127 -42.03 3.48 14.37
N ARG A 128 -41.11 2.77 13.70
CA ARG A 128 -40.48 3.16 12.43
C ARG A 128 -40.57 2.07 11.36
N GLY A 129 -41.57 1.21 11.47
CA GLY A 129 -41.81 0.13 10.50
C GLY A 129 -40.86 -1.05 10.65
N GLY A 130 -40.29 -1.27 11.84
CA GLY A 130 -39.38 -2.39 12.12
C GLY A 130 -40.00 -3.76 11.85
N GLU A 131 -41.33 -3.90 11.94
CA GLU A 131 -42.05 -5.13 11.60
C GLU A 131 -41.91 -5.51 10.11
N TYR A 132 -41.70 -4.51 9.25
CA TYR A 132 -41.56 -4.70 7.80
C TYR A 132 -40.15 -5.12 7.37
N ILE A 133 -39.16 -5.09 8.28
CA ILE A 133 -37.76 -5.45 7.97
C ILE A 133 -37.66 -6.90 7.48
N PHE A 134 -38.29 -7.83 8.20
CA PHE A 134 -38.25 -9.26 7.89
C PHE A 134 -39.01 -9.58 6.59
N GLU A 135 -40.11 -8.87 6.34
CA GLU A 135 -40.88 -9.01 5.10
C GLU A 135 -40.08 -8.50 3.89
N LEU A 136 -39.42 -7.34 4.00
CA LEU A 136 -38.56 -6.79 2.96
C LEU A 136 -37.41 -7.73 2.58
N ALA A 137 -36.74 -8.29 3.60
CA ALA A 137 -35.67 -9.24 3.38
C ALA A 137 -36.19 -10.49 2.65
N LYS A 138 -37.33 -11.04 3.10
CA LYS A 138 -37.99 -12.18 2.45
C LYS A 138 -38.35 -11.91 0.99
N LEU A 139 -38.94 -10.75 0.69
CA LEU A 139 -39.29 -10.35 -0.68
C LEU A 139 -38.07 -10.18 -1.58
N SER A 140 -36.93 -9.81 -1.00
CA SER A 140 -35.67 -9.63 -1.72
C SER A 140 -34.83 -10.92 -1.82
N GLY A 141 -35.34 -12.05 -1.28
CA GLY A 141 -34.61 -13.32 -1.26
C GLY A 141 -33.39 -13.32 -0.32
N VAL A 142 -33.39 -12.45 0.70
CA VAL A 142 -32.27 -12.27 1.64
C VAL A 142 -32.57 -12.97 2.95
N GLU A 143 -31.62 -13.78 3.41
CA GLU A 143 -31.71 -14.45 4.71
C GLU A 143 -31.45 -13.44 5.83
N ILE A 144 -32.39 -13.30 6.77
CA ILE A 144 -32.22 -12.43 7.94
C ILE A 144 -32.57 -13.17 9.22
N TYR A 145 -31.65 -13.18 10.20
CA TYR A 145 -31.88 -13.84 11.48
C TYR A 145 -31.04 -13.25 12.61
N LYS A 146 -31.47 -13.55 13.83
CA LYS A 146 -30.75 -13.21 15.06
C LYS A 146 -29.79 -14.34 15.43
N SER A 147 -28.53 -13.99 15.67
CA SER A 147 -27.51 -14.86 16.23
C SER A 147 -27.55 -14.83 17.76
N GLU A 148 -27.62 -16.00 18.37
CA GLU A 148 -27.57 -16.20 19.82
C GLU A 148 -26.12 -16.35 20.31
N ILE A 149 -25.27 -15.42 19.92
CA ILE A 149 -23.83 -15.46 20.26
C ILE A 149 -23.60 -15.11 21.73
N ASP A 150 -22.86 -15.97 22.43
CA ASP A 150 -22.34 -15.70 23.77
C ASP A 150 -20.95 -15.05 23.65
N PHE A 151 -20.92 -13.72 23.70
CA PHE A 151 -19.68 -12.97 23.61
C PHE A 151 -18.68 -13.33 24.71
N GLU A 152 -19.14 -13.57 25.94
CA GLU A 152 -18.25 -13.90 27.06
C GLU A 152 -17.55 -15.23 26.78
N ASN A 153 -18.31 -16.25 26.39
CA ASN A 153 -17.73 -17.54 26.01
C ASN A 153 -16.78 -17.42 24.81
N VAL A 154 -17.16 -16.66 23.78
CA VAL A 154 -16.30 -16.40 22.62
C VAL A 154 -15.01 -15.69 23.02
N PHE A 155 -15.06 -14.74 23.94
CA PHE A 155 -13.87 -14.09 24.50
C PHE A 155 -12.98 -15.08 25.24
N GLN A 156 -13.54 -15.85 26.17
CA GLN A 156 -12.77 -16.83 26.94
C GLN A 156 -12.12 -17.87 26.03
N LYS A 157 -12.84 -18.35 25.01
CA LYS A 157 -12.32 -19.23 23.96
C LYS A 157 -11.14 -18.59 23.23
N ASN A 158 -11.29 -17.35 22.76
CA ASN A 158 -10.24 -16.63 22.03
C ASN A 158 -9.01 -16.32 22.90
N ILE A 159 -9.21 -15.91 24.15
CA ILE A 159 -8.14 -15.73 25.12
C ILE A 159 -7.41 -17.06 25.34
N GLY A 160 -8.13 -18.17 25.46
CA GLY A 160 -7.56 -19.52 25.54
C GLY A 160 -6.69 -19.86 24.35
N ILE A 161 -7.15 -19.57 23.12
CA ILE A 161 -6.36 -19.74 21.90
C ILE A 161 -5.08 -18.90 21.93
N LEU A 162 -5.20 -17.61 22.29
CA LEU A 162 -4.07 -16.69 22.32
C LEU A 162 -3.06 -16.99 23.43
N LYS A 163 -3.46 -17.73 24.47
CA LYS A 163 -2.59 -18.22 25.54
C LYS A 163 -1.87 -19.53 25.19
N ASN A 164 -2.17 -20.18 24.06
CA ASN A 164 -1.45 -21.38 23.61
C ASN A 164 -0.14 -21.01 22.88
N PRO A 165 0.81 -21.95 22.70
CA PRO A 165 2.02 -21.71 21.93
C PRO A 165 1.75 -21.10 20.54
N GLY A 166 2.44 -20.01 20.22
CA GLY A 166 2.24 -19.23 18.99
C GLY A 166 1.16 -18.14 19.07
N GLY A 167 0.39 -18.11 20.16
CA GLY A 167 -0.57 -17.04 20.45
C GLY A 167 0.08 -15.83 21.12
N ALA A 168 -0.51 -14.64 20.92
CA ALA A 168 0.05 -13.38 21.38
C ALA A 168 0.04 -13.19 22.92
N LEU A 169 -0.69 -14.01 23.67
CA LEU A 169 -0.79 -13.96 25.13
C LEU A 169 -0.04 -15.12 25.81
N PHE A 170 0.77 -15.87 25.07
CA PHE A 170 1.55 -16.97 25.61
C PHE A 170 2.68 -16.44 26.51
N LYS A 171 2.74 -16.92 27.76
CA LYS A 171 3.65 -16.40 28.81
C LYS A 171 5.13 -16.56 28.48
N GLU A 172 5.47 -17.64 27.78
CA GLU A 172 6.83 -17.95 27.36
C GLU A 172 6.85 -17.89 25.85
N ALA A 173 6.95 -16.69 25.26
CA ALA A 173 7.26 -16.59 23.84
C ALA A 173 8.43 -17.54 23.57
N PRO A 174 8.34 -18.45 22.57
CA PRO A 174 9.47 -19.30 22.22
C PRO A 174 10.69 -18.39 22.14
N GLN A 175 11.77 -18.73 22.86
CA GLN A 175 13.06 -18.09 22.64
C GLN A 175 13.46 -18.46 21.23
N ALA A 176 12.94 -17.70 20.27
CA ALA A 176 13.49 -17.74 18.96
C ALA A 176 14.92 -17.26 19.14
N GLY A 177 15.88 -18.07 18.71
CA GLY A 177 17.27 -17.66 18.53
C GLY A 177 17.40 -16.60 17.43
N TYR A 178 16.49 -15.63 17.39
CA TYR A 178 16.68 -14.38 16.68
C TYR A 178 17.65 -13.58 17.53
N SER A 179 18.85 -13.44 16.99
CA SER A 179 19.82 -12.47 17.46
C SER A 179 19.12 -11.14 17.70
N THR A 180 19.31 -10.55 18.88
CA THR A 180 18.97 -9.15 19.17
C THR A 180 19.88 -8.18 18.42
N ALA A 181 20.75 -8.67 17.51
CA ALA A 181 21.28 -7.84 16.44
C ALA A 181 20.08 -7.08 15.85
N PRO A 182 20.15 -5.74 15.81
CA PRO A 182 19.00 -4.95 15.46
C PRO A 182 18.48 -5.43 14.12
N CYS A 183 17.15 -5.45 13.98
CA CYS A 183 16.43 -5.70 12.74
C CYS A 183 16.71 -4.59 11.70
N GLN A 184 17.97 -4.20 11.50
CA GLN A 184 18.47 -3.31 10.46
C GLN A 184 18.64 -4.05 9.12
N ALA A 185 18.74 -5.38 9.14
CA ALA A 185 18.95 -6.15 7.91
C ALA A 185 17.66 -6.41 7.10
N VAL A 186 16.48 -6.42 7.73
CA VAL A 186 15.20 -6.77 7.06
C VAL A 186 14.29 -5.55 6.85
N LEU A 187 14.43 -4.47 7.64
CA LEU A 187 13.77 -3.18 7.36
C LEU A 187 14.41 -2.38 6.21
N ALA A 188 15.53 -2.84 5.66
CA ALA A 188 16.22 -2.20 4.54
C ALA A 188 15.46 -2.31 3.19
N SER A 189 14.36 -3.07 3.11
CA SER A 189 13.61 -3.25 1.84
C SER A 189 12.38 -2.35 1.68
N ALA A 190 12.01 -1.51 2.67
CA ALA A 190 10.84 -0.63 2.54
C ALA A 190 11.03 0.83 2.99
N ALA A 191 12.18 1.22 3.54
CA ALA A 191 12.40 2.62 3.94
C ALA A 191 13.88 3.03 4.05
N ASN A 192 14.71 2.78 3.04
CA ASN A 192 15.96 3.54 2.92
C ASN A 192 16.38 3.75 1.46
N SER A 193 15.92 4.86 0.88
CA SER A 193 16.36 5.39 -0.43
C SER A 193 17.82 5.89 -0.41
N ALA A 194 18.61 5.53 0.60
CA ALA A 194 19.98 6.00 0.77
C ALA A 194 20.93 5.26 -0.17
N ILE A 195 21.58 6.02 -1.05
CA ILE A 195 22.63 5.53 -1.94
C ILE A 195 23.94 5.49 -1.14
N ARG A 196 24.58 4.32 -1.06
CA ARG A 196 25.89 4.19 -0.38
C ARG A 196 27.01 4.44 -1.37
N VAL A 197 27.93 5.31 -1.02
CA VAL A 197 29.09 5.69 -1.86
C VAL A 197 30.38 5.43 -1.10
N GLN A 198 31.34 4.75 -1.73
CA GLN A 198 32.70 4.57 -1.21
C GLN A 198 33.67 5.31 -2.12
N LYS A 199 34.48 6.21 -1.53
CA LYS A 199 35.59 6.85 -2.23
C LYS A 199 36.76 5.87 -2.36
N MET A 200 37.21 5.63 -3.59
CA MET A 200 38.48 4.95 -3.88
C MET A 200 39.65 5.94 -3.89
N ASN A 201 39.37 7.18 -4.28
CA ASN A 201 40.32 8.30 -4.21
C ASN A 201 39.84 9.30 -3.14
N PRO A 202 40.66 9.67 -2.15
CA PRO A 202 40.28 10.66 -1.13
C PRO A 202 39.79 12.01 -1.70
N GLU A 203 40.31 12.41 -2.87
CA GLU A 203 39.96 13.65 -3.56
C GLU A 203 38.70 13.54 -4.44
N ALA A 204 38.09 12.35 -4.55
CA ALA A 204 36.84 12.17 -5.27
C ALA A 204 35.72 13.02 -4.63
N LYS A 205 34.93 13.70 -5.46
CA LYS A 205 33.77 14.49 -5.01
C LYS A 205 32.52 13.62 -5.00
N LEU A 206 31.74 13.71 -3.92
CA LEU A 206 30.48 12.98 -3.84
C LEU A 206 29.44 13.57 -4.81
N PRO A 207 28.55 12.75 -5.37
CA PRO A 207 27.45 13.24 -6.19
C PRO A 207 26.54 14.16 -5.37
N SER A 208 26.04 15.22 -5.98
CA SER A 208 25.15 16.20 -5.34
C SER A 208 24.15 16.78 -6.34
N PHE A 209 22.96 17.13 -5.86
CA PHE A 209 21.98 17.90 -6.62
C PHE A 209 22.38 19.37 -6.61
N ALA A 210 22.20 20.08 -7.72
CA ALA A 210 22.52 21.50 -7.79
C ALA A 210 21.35 22.36 -7.30
N TYR A 211 20.12 21.93 -7.60
CA TYR A 211 18.89 22.63 -7.24
C TYR A 211 17.86 21.68 -6.64
N GLU A 212 16.91 22.26 -5.90
CA GLU A 212 15.73 21.55 -5.42
C GLU A 212 14.87 21.13 -6.62
N GLY A 213 14.58 19.83 -6.76
CA GLY A 213 13.85 19.27 -7.89
C GLY A 213 14.71 18.71 -9.03
N ASP A 214 16.04 18.80 -8.95
CA ASP A 214 16.93 18.16 -9.92
C ASP A 214 16.71 16.63 -9.93
N ALA A 215 16.60 16.05 -11.12
CA ALA A 215 16.45 14.60 -11.29
C ALA A 215 17.80 13.86 -11.14
N GLY A 216 18.92 14.51 -11.46
CA GLY A 216 20.25 13.91 -11.51
C GLY A 216 21.24 14.56 -10.57
N MET A 217 22.11 13.75 -9.96
CA MET A 217 23.24 14.23 -9.16
C MET A 217 24.47 14.41 -10.02
N ASP A 218 25.18 15.53 -9.88
CA ASP A 218 26.40 15.80 -10.63
C ASP A 218 27.50 14.76 -10.35
N LEU A 219 28.10 14.22 -11.41
CA LEU A 219 29.29 13.37 -11.35
C LEU A 219 30.53 14.17 -11.73
N PHE A 220 31.62 13.94 -11.02
CA PHE A 220 32.87 14.69 -11.16
C PHE A 220 34.00 13.80 -11.64
N SER A 221 34.89 14.34 -12.47
CA SER A 221 36.13 13.66 -12.85
C SER A 221 37.07 13.52 -11.65
N CYS A 222 37.78 12.40 -11.55
CA CYS A 222 38.88 12.20 -10.61
C CYS A 222 40.26 12.37 -11.26
N GLU A 223 40.30 12.64 -12.56
CA GLU A 223 41.53 12.72 -13.36
C GLU A 223 41.46 13.83 -14.43
N ASP A 224 42.62 14.24 -14.91
CA ASP A 224 42.73 15.10 -16.09
C ASP A 224 42.74 14.22 -17.34
N CYS A 225 41.94 14.56 -18.35
CA CYS A 225 42.00 13.90 -19.64
C CYS A 225 41.69 14.86 -20.79
N LYS A 226 41.97 14.41 -22.02
CA LYS A 226 41.66 15.14 -23.24
C LYS A 226 40.90 14.21 -24.17
N ILE A 227 39.74 14.66 -24.65
CA ILE A 227 38.90 13.91 -25.59
C ILE A 227 39.04 14.55 -26.96
N GLU A 228 39.74 13.86 -27.85
CA GLU A 228 39.92 14.32 -29.24
C GLU A 228 38.57 14.33 -30.00
N PRO A 229 38.44 15.14 -31.07
CA PRO A 229 37.25 15.15 -31.93
C PRO A 229 36.88 13.74 -32.43
N LEU A 230 35.60 13.37 -32.33
CA LEU A 230 35.07 12.04 -32.64
C LEU A 230 35.67 10.89 -31.80
N GLY A 231 36.48 11.22 -30.80
CA GLY A 231 37.05 10.30 -29.83
C GLY A 231 36.14 10.10 -28.62
N LYS A 232 36.50 9.11 -27.80
CA LYS A 232 35.86 8.85 -26.50
C LYS A 232 36.91 8.54 -25.45
N GLU A 233 36.64 8.96 -24.22
CA GLU A 233 37.46 8.64 -23.06
C GLU A 233 36.61 8.02 -21.95
N THR A 234 37.23 7.13 -21.18
CA THR A 234 36.62 6.52 -20.00
C THR A 234 37.19 7.17 -18.76
N ILE A 235 36.41 8.02 -18.12
CA ILE A 235 36.85 8.91 -17.05
C ILE A 235 36.44 8.34 -15.70
N GLY A 236 37.41 8.12 -14.82
CA GLY A 236 37.20 7.67 -13.45
C GLY A 236 36.53 8.74 -12.58
N THR A 237 35.50 8.37 -11.82
CA THR A 237 34.93 9.24 -10.77
C THR A 237 35.65 9.06 -9.43
N GLY A 238 36.44 7.99 -9.28
CA GLY A 238 37.03 7.60 -8.00
C GLY A 238 36.01 7.11 -6.98
N LEU A 239 34.79 6.75 -7.41
CA LEU A 239 33.70 6.33 -6.54
C LEU A 239 33.19 4.92 -6.89
N LYS A 240 32.91 4.13 -5.87
CA LYS A 240 32.01 2.96 -5.97
C LYS A 240 30.65 3.39 -5.45
N ILE A 241 29.59 3.06 -6.18
CA ILE A 241 28.22 3.45 -5.82
C ILE A 241 27.36 2.19 -5.73
N ALA A 242 26.74 1.98 -4.58
CA ALA A 242 25.81 0.88 -4.36
C ALA A 242 24.37 1.41 -4.45
N VAL A 243 23.75 1.18 -5.60
CA VAL A 243 22.33 1.48 -5.85
C VAL A 243 21.46 0.43 -5.13
N PRO A 244 20.37 0.84 -4.45
CA PRO A 244 19.45 -0.10 -3.80
C PRO A 244 18.81 -1.09 -4.77
N ALA A 245 18.45 -2.29 -4.28
CA ALA A 245 17.68 -3.25 -5.06
C ALA A 245 16.32 -2.65 -5.48
N GLY A 246 15.85 -2.95 -6.69
CA GLY A 246 14.65 -2.34 -7.27
C GLY A 246 14.89 -1.00 -7.95
N PHE A 247 16.13 -0.49 -7.93
CA PHE A 247 16.55 0.71 -8.63
C PHE A 247 17.76 0.43 -9.53
N ALA A 248 17.96 1.29 -10.53
CA ALA A 248 19.18 1.36 -11.33
C ALA A 248 19.63 2.83 -11.43
N GLY A 249 20.94 3.02 -11.58
CA GLY A 249 21.51 4.32 -11.88
C GLY A 249 21.65 4.53 -13.39
N PHE A 250 21.40 5.74 -13.85
CA PHE A 250 21.51 6.15 -15.25
C PHE A 250 22.45 7.35 -15.33
N VAL A 251 23.62 7.14 -15.93
CA VAL A 251 24.58 8.20 -16.23
C VAL A 251 24.12 8.89 -17.51
N TRP A 252 23.74 10.16 -17.39
CA TRP A 252 23.23 10.98 -18.48
C TRP A 252 24.04 12.25 -18.69
N ASP A 253 23.85 12.83 -19.87
CA ASP A 253 24.50 14.05 -20.32
C ASP A 253 24.15 15.24 -19.44
N LYS A 254 25.11 16.13 -19.23
CA LYS A 254 24.81 17.48 -18.77
C LYS A 254 24.47 18.33 -19.99
N SER A 255 23.29 18.97 -19.98
CA SER A 255 22.82 19.81 -21.08
C SER A 255 23.85 20.87 -21.51
N GLY A 256 24.54 21.52 -20.57
CA GLY A 256 25.58 22.50 -20.87
C GLY A 256 26.81 21.93 -21.59
N LEU A 257 27.20 20.69 -21.29
CA LEU A 257 28.30 20.00 -21.98
C LEU A 257 27.88 19.54 -23.38
N ALA A 258 26.67 19.03 -23.50
CA ALA A 258 26.10 18.63 -24.79
C ALA A 258 25.93 19.83 -25.73
N LEU A 259 25.38 20.94 -25.23
CA LEU A 259 25.10 22.14 -26.04
C LEU A 259 26.38 22.89 -26.44
N ASN A 260 27.28 23.14 -25.49
CA ASN A 260 28.43 24.04 -25.73
C ASN A 260 29.66 23.33 -26.26
N HIS A 261 29.76 22.01 -26.08
CA HIS A 261 30.97 21.24 -26.40
C HIS A 261 30.68 19.95 -27.16
N SER A 262 29.42 19.71 -27.57
CA SER A 262 29.03 18.53 -28.33
C SER A 262 29.42 17.21 -27.65
N LEU A 263 29.38 17.16 -26.31
CA LEU A 263 29.70 15.96 -25.55
C LEU A 263 28.46 15.13 -25.28
N THR A 264 28.60 13.81 -25.40
CA THR A 264 27.56 12.85 -25.00
C THR A 264 28.15 11.68 -24.23
N THR A 265 27.38 11.10 -23.33
CA THR A 265 27.70 9.92 -22.54
C THR A 265 27.37 8.68 -23.36
N LEU A 266 28.24 7.67 -23.25
CA LEU A 266 28.00 6.34 -23.80
C LEU A 266 27.74 5.36 -22.67
N ALA A 267 26.96 4.30 -22.96
CA ALA A 267 26.46 3.34 -21.97
C ALA A 267 25.62 4.03 -20.87
N GLY A 268 25.96 3.81 -19.60
CA GLY A 268 25.40 4.59 -18.49
C GLY A 268 24.42 3.86 -17.58
N VAL A 269 24.14 2.57 -17.80
CA VAL A 269 23.38 1.78 -16.83
C VAL A 269 24.30 1.29 -15.71
N LEU A 270 24.01 1.71 -14.48
CA LEU A 270 24.66 1.26 -13.26
C LEU A 270 23.74 0.29 -12.51
N ASP A 271 24.08 -0.99 -12.58
CA ASP A 271 23.33 -2.06 -11.90
C ASP A 271 23.47 -2.01 -10.38
N SER A 272 22.39 -2.35 -9.67
CA SER A 272 22.39 -2.46 -8.20
C SER A 272 23.38 -3.50 -7.64
N GLY A 273 23.79 -4.47 -8.45
CA GLY A 273 24.83 -5.46 -8.12
C GLY A 273 26.27 -4.96 -8.32
N TYR A 274 26.47 -3.86 -9.04
CA TYR A 274 27.81 -3.38 -9.39
C TYR A 274 28.55 -2.79 -8.19
N ARG A 275 29.82 -3.16 -8.00
CA ARG A 275 30.70 -2.67 -6.90
C ARG A 275 32.08 -2.22 -7.38
N GLY A 276 32.26 -2.12 -8.70
CA GLY A 276 33.43 -1.49 -9.29
C GLY A 276 33.36 0.03 -9.20
N GLU A 277 34.38 0.69 -9.74
CA GLU A 277 34.38 2.14 -9.89
C GLU A 277 33.34 2.56 -10.93
N LEU A 278 32.50 3.53 -10.61
CA LEU A 278 31.66 4.19 -11.60
C LEU A 278 32.57 5.03 -12.51
N LYS A 279 32.72 4.61 -13.76
CA LYS A 279 33.42 5.38 -14.79
C LYS A 279 32.40 5.97 -15.77
N VAL A 280 32.67 7.19 -16.23
CA VAL A 280 31.85 7.88 -17.23
C VAL A 280 32.54 7.79 -18.57
N ILE A 281 31.87 7.22 -19.57
CA ILE A 281 32.39 7.23 -20.94
C ILE A 281 31.83 8.46 -21.64
N LEU A 282 32.69 9.43 -21.95
CA LEU A 282 32.30 10.62 -22.70
C LEU A 282 32.85 10.53 -24.13
N MET A 283 32.00 10.83 -25.10
CA MET A 283 32.33 10.96 -26.51
C MET A 283 32.22 12.44 -26.94
N ASN A 284 33.19 12.89 -27.71
CA ASN A 284 33.20 14.22 -28.29
C ASN A 284 32.69 14.17 -29.73
N LEU A 285 31.48 14.69 -29.98
CA LEU A 285 30.90 14.83 -31.32
C LEU A 285 31.27 16.16 -31.98
N GLY A 286 32.05 17.00 -31.29
CA GLY A 286 32.52 18.30 -31.76
C GLY A 286 33.74 18.19 -32.68
N LYS A 287 34.18 19.36 -33.17
CA LYS A 287 35.34 19.50 -34.05
C LYS A 287 36.63 19.86 -33.32
N GLU A 288 36.51 20.34 -32.09
CA GLU A 288 37.64 20.78 -31.26
C GLU A 288 37.88 19.79 -30.11
N PRO A 289 39.12 19.59 -29.68
CA PRO A 289 39.42 18.75 -28.53
C PRO A 289 38.83 19.34 -27.24
N TYR A 290 38.35 18.47 -26.36
CA TYR A 290 37.82 18.86 -25.06
C TYR A 290 38.74 18.43 -23.92
N GLY A 291 39.18 19.38 -23.10
CA GLY A 291 39.94 19.10 -21.89
C GLY A 291 39.03 18.92 -20.69
N VAL A 292 39.10 17.76 -20.05
CA VAL A 292 38.47 17.50 -18.75
C VAL A 292 39.51 17.72 -17.65
N LYS A 293 39.17 18.54 -16.66
CA LYS A 293 39.98 18.72 -15.46
C LYS A 293 39.46 17.90 -14.29
N LYS A 294 40.37 17.43 -13.45
CA LYS A 294 40.05 16.80 -12.18
C LYS A 294 39.10 17.69 -11.37
N GLY A 295 38.03 17.10 -10.86
CA GLY A 295 37.01 17.78 -10.08
C GLY A 295 35.97 18.55 -10.89
N GLN A 296 36.02 18.51 -12.23
CA GLN A 296 35.02 19.08 -13.14
C GLN A 296 33.78 18.18 -13.23
N LYS A 297 32.60 18.79 -13.35
CA LYS A 297 31.33 18.08 -13.61
C LYS A 297 31.34 17.52 -15.04
N ILE A 298 31.14 16.22 -15.20
CA ILE A 298 31.28 15.52 -16.49
C ILE A 298 29.99 14.82 -16.94
N ALA A 299 29.13 14.42 -16.01
CA ALA A 299 27.84 13.77 -16.28
C ALA A 299 26.91 13.99 -15.08
N GLN A 300 25.71 13.42 -15.13
CA GLN A 300 24.81 13.34 -13.99
C GLN A 300 24.30 11.92 -13.80
N LEU A 301 24.06 11.52 -12.55
CA LEU A 301 23.53 10.22 -12.16
C LEU A 301 22.06 10.38 -11.75
N VAL A 302 21.15 9.75 -12.50
CA VAL A 302 19.73 9.67 -12.19
C VAL A 302 19.42 8.29 -11.63
N ILE A 303 18.75 8.20 -10.48
CA ILE A 303 18.29 6.92 -9.93
C ILE A 303 16.82 6.73 -10.30
N LYS A 304 16.50 5.62 -10.99
CA LYS A 304 15.12 5.28 -11.35
C LYS A 304 14.74 3.93 -10.76
N LYS A 305 13.49 3.83 -10.31
CA LYS A 305 12.88 2.53 -10.01
C LYS A 305 12.83 1.73 -11.30
N ILE A 306 13.18 0.45 -11.22
CA ILE A 306 13.09 -0.50 -12.33
C ILE A 306 12.13 -1.62 -11.96
N GLU A 307 11.37 -2.08 -12.94
CA GLU A 307 10.59 -3.30 -12.85
C GLU A 307 11.42 -4.45 -13.44
N LYS A 308 11.26 -5.65 -12.89
CA LYS A 308 11.88 -6.88 -13.41
C LYS A 308 10.76 -7.84 -13.83
N PRO A 309 10.08 -7.56 -14.96
CA PRO A 309 9.00 -8.42 -15.43
C PRO A 309 9.54 -9.79 -15.79
N GLU A 310 8.71 -10.81 -15.63
CA GLU A 310 8.94 -12.12 -16.21
C GLU A 310 8.82 -12.02 -17.74
N ILE A 311 9.73 -12.67 -18.46
CA ILE A 311 9.70 -12.73 -19.92
C ILE A 311 8.96 -14.01 -20.30
N ILE A 312 7.83 -13.85 -20.98
CA ILE A 312 6.99 -14.95 -21.48
C ILE A 312 6.93 -14.84 -23.00
N GLU A 313 7.20 -15.95 -23.70
CA GLU A 313 7.08 -16.05 -25.16
C GLU A 313 5.62 -16.39 -25.53
N ASP A 314 4.97 -15.54 -26.33
CA ASP A 314 3.58 -15.72 -26.78
C ASP A 314 3.32 -14.92 -28.07
N ASN A 315 2.16 -15.16 -28.70
CA ASN A 315 1.63 -14.29 -29.76
C ASN A 315 1.10 -12.98 -29.15
N LEU A 316 1.38 -11.86 -29.81
CA LEU A 316 0.97 -10.53 -29.34
C LEU A 316 -0.39 -10.12 -29.93
N ASP A 317 -1.14 -9.32 -29.17
CA ASP A 317 -2.38 -8.70 -29.61
C ASP A 317 -2.16 -7.56 -30.61
N GLU A 318 -3.18 -7.30 -31.44
CA GLU A 318 -3.15 -6.17 -32.37
C GLU A 318 -3.41 -4.85 -31.63
N THR A 319 -2.59 -3.83 -31.91
CA THR A 319 -2.75 -2.48 -31.34
C THR A 319 -2.93 -1.45 -32.46
N GLU A 320 -3.50 -0.29 -32.13
CA GLU A 320 -3.66 0.83 -33.07
C GLU A 320 -2.31 1.28 -33.70
N ARG A 321 -1.21 1.15 -32.93
CA ARG A 321 0.14 1.43 -33.41
C ARG A 321 0.64 0.34 -34.37
N GLY A 322 0.38 -0.93 -34.06
CA GLY A 322 0.84 -2.07 -34.85
C GLY A 322 2.34 -2.00 -35.16
N GLU A 323 2.71 -2.23 -36.42
CA GLU A 323 4.10 -2.22 -36.90
C GLU A 323 4.66 -0.81 -37.21
N LYS A 324 3.89 0.26 -36.95
CA LYS A 324 4.29 1.63 -37.30
C LYS A 324 5.39 2.15 -36.35
N GLY A 325 6.59 2.45 -36.88
CA GLY A 325 7.73 3.02 -36.13
C GLY A 325 8.55 4.05 -36.94
N PHE A 326 9.63 4.60 -36.35
CA PHE A 326 10.60 5.49 -37.03
C PHE A 326 10.01 6.69 -37.79
N GLY A 327 9.25 7.55 -37.11
CA GLY A 327 8.65 8.74 -37.74
C GLY A 327 7.29 8.49 -38.40
N SER A 328 6.64 7.38 -38.08
CA SER A 328 5.31 7.00 -38.56
C SER A 328 4.17 7.97 -38.19
N SER A 329 4.39 8.89 -37.25
CA SER A 329 3.46 9.97 -36.88
C SER A 329 3.70 11.27 -37.66
N GLY A 330 4.64 11.29 -38.61
CA GLY A 330 5.03 12.49 -39.36
C GLY A 330 6.09 13.33 -38.65
N LEU A 331 6.68 14.26 -39.40
CA LEU A 331 7.74 15.19 -38.99
C LEU A 331 7.26 16.66 -38.99
N ILE A 332 5.95 16.91 -38.93
CA ILE A 332 5.37 18.26 -39.01
C ILE A 332 4.81 18.66 -37.65
#